data_AF-A0A850BLA1-F1
#
_entry.id   AF-A0A850BLA1-F1
#
_cell.length_a   1.000
_cell.length_b   1.000
_cell.length_c   1.000
_cell.angle_alpha   90.00
_cell.angle_beta   90.00
_cell.angle_gamma   90.00
#
_symmetry.space_group_name_H-M   'P 1'
#
loop_
_entity.id
_entity.type
_entity.pdbx_description
1 polymer ?
#
loop_
_entity_poly.entity_id
_entity_poly.type
_entity_poly.pdbx_seq_one_letter_code
_entity_poly.pdbx_strand_id
1 'polypeptide(L)' 'MRAGGWKVDPIEVVEHNGKRYILDGHHRVEAARRAGIDVQYEIVGPAEMAKHGYKSIDDVIRTAAEAGPNRLR' A
#
# COMPACT_ATOMS: atom_id res chain seq x y z
N MET A 1 16.75 -17.35 2.08
CA MET A 1 16.31 -16.02 1.61
C MET A 1 16.80 -15.87 0.18
N ARG A 2 15.88 -15.85 -0.82
CA ARG A 2 16.30 -15.76 -2.23
C ARG A 2 16.92 -14.38 -2.46
N ALA A 3 18.15 -14.35 -2.97
CA ALA A 3 18.89 -13.13 -3.29
C ALA A 3 18.21 -12.40 -4.46
N GLY A 4 17.21 -11.59 -4.14
CA GLY A 4 16.40 -10.87 -5.12
C GLY A 4 15.14 -10.23 -4.54
N GLY A 5 15.18 -9.84 -3.26
CA GLY A 5 14.08 -9.15 -2.58
C GLY A 5 13.69 -7.85 -3.26
N TRP A 6 12.62 -7.20 -2.77
CA TRP A 6 12.11 -5.93 -3.29
C TRP A 6 13.22 -4.92 -3.59
N LYS A 7 13.37 -4.53 -4.87
CA LYS A 7 14.47 -3.67 -5.37
C LYS A 7 14.05 -2.26 -5.77
N VAL A 8 12.77 -1.95 -5.62
CA VAL A 8 12.19 -0.64 -5.97
C VAL A 8 11.87 0.14 -4.70
N ASP A 9 11.44 1.39 -4.84
CA ASP A 9 10.98 2.17 -3.71
C ASP A 9 9.88 1.44 -2.92
N PRO A 10 9.83 1.59 -1.59
CA PRO A 10 8.72 1.09 -0.79
C PRO A 10 7.37 1.59 -1.33
N ILE A 11 6.31 0.84 -1.04
CA ILE A 11 4.96 1.35 -1.23
C ILE A 11 4.59 2.26 -0.06
N GLU A 12 3.73 3.23 -0.32
CA GLU A 12 3.20 4.08 0.74
C GLU A 12 1.89 3.49 1.24
N VAL A 13 1.79 3.30 2.55
CA VAL A 13 0.59 2.79 3.21
C VAL A 13 0.17 3.72 4.34
N VAL A 14 -1.13 3.78 4.62
CA VAL A 14 -1.64 4.39 5.86
C VAL A 14 -2.13 3.31 6.81
N GLU A 15 -1.82 3.46 8.10
CA GLU A 15 -2.33 2.57 9.14
C GLU A 15 -3.58 3.17 9.80
N HIS A 16 -4.64 2.38 9.89
CA HIS A 16 -5.87 2.74 10.59
C HIS A 16 -6.47 1.51 11.28
N ASN A 17 -6.73 1.60 12.58
CA ASN A 17 -7.30 0.51 13.40
C ASN A 17 -6.54 -0.83 13.24
N GLY A 18 -5.20 -0.78 13.19
CA GLY A 18 -4.34 -1.95 13.01
C GLY A 18 -4.40 -2.59 11.61
N LYS A 19 -5.07 -1.94 10.64
CA LYS A 19 -5.09 -2.33 9.24
C LYS A 19 -4.27 -1.35 8.42
N ARG A 20 -3.58 -1.85 7.40
CA ARG A 20 -2.79 -1.04 6.47
C ARG A 20 -3.51 -0.93 5.14
N TYR A 21 -3.62 0.29 4.64
CA TYR A 21 -4.27 0.62 3.38
C TYR A 21 -3.22 1.20 2.44
N ILE A 22 -3.16 0.69 1.22
CA ILE A 22 -2.18 1.13 0.22
C ILE A 22 -2.63 2.47 -0.35
N LEU A 23 -1.78 3.49 -0.26
CA LEU A 23 -1.99 4.80 -0.86
C LEU A 23 -1.52 4.79 -2.31
N ASP A 24 -0.28 4.32 -2.53
CA ASP A 24 0.34 4.17 -3.85
C ASP A 24 1.12 2.85 -3.96
N GLY A 25 1.22 2.33 -5.18
CA GLY A 25 2.04 1.15 -5.48
C GLY A 25 1.27 -0.13 -5.69
N HIS A 26 -0.04 -0.07 -5.93
CA HIS A 26 -0.92 -1.24 -6.19
C HIS A 26 -0.36 -2.20 -7.26
N HIS A 27 0.14 -1.69 -8.38
CA HIS A 27 0.77 -2.53 -9.42
C HIS A 27 2.06 -3.21 -8.94
N ARG A 28 2.85 -2.54 -8.09
CA ARG A 28 4.07 -3.10 -7.50
C ARG A 28 3.74 -4.19 -6.49
N VAL A 29 2.70 -3.98 -5.67
CA VAL A 29 2.16 -5.01 -4.76
C VAL A 29 1.69 -6.23 -5.54
N GLU A 30 0.95 -6.02 -6.61
CA GLU A 30 0.47 -7.13 -7.44
C GLU A 30 1.62 -7.89 -8.10
N ALA A 31 2.62 -7.18 -8.64
CA ALA A 31 3.81 -7.78 -9.22
C ALA A 31 4.60 -8.60 -8.19
N ALA A 32 4.82 -8.07 -6.99
CA ALA A 32 5.52 -8.78 -5.93
C ALA A 32 4.73 -9.98 -5.40
N ARG A 33 3.40 -9.86 -5.29
CA ARG A 33 2.52 -10.98 -4.97
C ARG A 33 2.64 -12.09 -6.02
N ARG A 34 2.65 -11.75 -7.31
CA ARG A 34 2.85 -12.71 -8.41
C ARG A 34 4.24 -13.34 -8.38
N ALA A 35 5.26 -12.57 -7.97
CA ALA A 35 6.65 -13.02 -7.88
C ALA A 35 6.99 -13.77 -6.58
N GLY A 36 6.09 -13.80 -5.59
CA GLY A 36 6.35 -14.35 -4.26
C GLY A 36 7.44 -13.58 -3.49
N ILE A 37 7.49 -12.26 -3.68
CA ILE A 37 8.44 -11.35 -3.03
C ILE A 37 7.71 -10.56 -1.94
N ASP A 38 8.34 -10.43 -0.78
CA ASP A 38 7.85 -9.56 0.29
C ASP A 38 7.94 -8.09 -0.11
N VAL A 39 6.82 -7.37 0.03
CA VAL A 39 6.71 -5.96 -0.29
C VAL A 39 7.29 -5.12 0.84
N GLN A 40 8.19 -4.19 0.51
CA GLN A 40 8.60 -3.14 1.45
C GLN A 40 7.56 -2.03 1.44
N TYR A 41 7.13 -1.58 2.61
CA TYR A 41 6.15 -0.51 2.77
C TYR A 41 6.63 0.51 3.79
N GLU A 42 6.20 1.75 3.60
CA GLU A 42 6.38 2.85 4.54
C GLU A 42 5.01 3.32 5.04
N ILE A 43 4.87 3.47 6.36
CA ILE A 43 3.66 4.00 6.97
C ILE A 43 3.75 5.52 6.94
N VAL A 44 2.88 6.14 6.14
CA VAL A 44 2.86 7.60 5.98
C VAL A 44 1.69 8.24 6.71
N GLY A 45 1.88 9.49 7.09
CA GLY A 45 0.90 10.27 7.84
C GLY A 45 -0.15 10.98 6.97
N PRO A 46 -1.09 11.71 7.60
CA PRO A 46 -2.16 12.43 6.91
C PRO A 46 -1.67 13.51 5.94
N ALA A 47 -0.49 14.09 6.16
CA ALA A 47 0.11 15.05 5.23
C ALA A 47 0.46 14.42 3.88
N GLU A 48 0.93 13.17 3.88
CA GLU A 48 1.29 12.43 2.67
C GLU A 48 0.02 11.93 1.95
N MET A 49 -0.95 11.44 2.72
CA MET A 49 -2.30 11.11 2.22
C MET A 49 -2.92 12.28 1.42
N ALA A 50 -2.82 13.51 1.94
CA ALA A 50 -3.35 14.69 1.28
C ALA A 50 -2.65 15.01 -0.06
N LYS A 51 -1.35 14.71 -0.18
CA LYS A 51 -0.61 14.86 -1.45
C LYS A 51 -1.06 13.87 -2.51
N HIS A 52 -1.49 12.67 -2.10
CA HIS A 52 -2.11 11.67 -2.97
C HIS A 52 -3.58 12.00 -3.33
N GLY A 53 -4.11 13.14 -2.86
CA GLY A 53 -5.46 13.61 -3.19
C GLY A 53 -6.57 13.08 -2.28
N TYR A 54 -6.22 12.26 -1.28
CA TYR A 54 -7.19 11.76 -0.31
C TYR A 54 -7.48 12.82 0.75
N LYS A 55 -8.77 13.10 0.96
CA LYS A 55 -9.23 14.12 1.92
C LYS A 55 -9.28 13.61 3.36
N SER A 56 -9.42 12.31 3.53
CA SER A 56 -9.54 11.65 4.83
C SER A 56 -9.19 10.18 4.71
N ILE A 57 -8.95 9.55 5.85
CA ILE A 57 -8.66 8.11 5.92
C ILE A 57 -9.85 7.27 5.44
N ASP A 58 -11.09 7.73 5.69
CA ASP A 58 -12.30 7.11 5.13
C ASP A 58 -12.30 7.09 3.61
N ASP A 59 -11.76 8.13 2.96
CA ASP A 59 -11.64 8.18 1.50
C ASP A 59 -10.67 7.09 1.01
N VAL A 60 -9.53 6.94 1.69
CA VAL A 60 -8.55 5.87 1.42
C VAL A 60 -9.18 4.49 1.62
N ILE A 61 -9.90 4.30 2.73
CA ILE A 61 -10.56 3.01 3.06
C ILE A 61 -11.62 2.68 2.02
N ARG A 62 -12.41 3.67 1.59
CA ARG A 62 -13.45 3.51 0.57
C ARG A 62 -12.82 3.15 -0.76
N THR A 63 -11.82 3.91 -1.23
CA THR A 63 -11.12 3.61 -2.49
C THR A 63 -10.42 2.25 -2.45
N ALA A 64 -9.82 1.87 -1.32
CA ALA A 64 -9.23 0.54 -1.14
C ALA A 64 -10.28 -0.59 -1.14
N ALA A 65 -11.51 -0.31 -0.69
CA ALA A 65 -12.62 -1.26 -0.78
C ALA A 65 -13.19 -1.37 -2.22
N GLU A 66 -13.23 -0.25 -2.95
CA GLU A 66 -13.69 -0.16 -4.34
C GLU A 66 -12.69 -0.75 -5.33
N ALA A 67 -11.37 -0.64 -5.06
CA ALA A 67 -10.30 -1.18 -5.90
C ALA A 67 -10.20 -2.72 -5.90
N GLY A 68 -11.13 -3.42 -5.25
CA GLY A 68 -11.18 -4.89 -5.18
C GLY A 68 -10.21 -5.48 -4.13
N PRO A 69 -10.06 -6.82 -4.06
CA PRO A 69 -9.38 -7.51 -2.95
C PRO A 69 -7.85 -7.38 -2.96
N ASN A 70 -7.35 -6.14 -2.93
CA ASN A 70 -5.94 -5.77 -2.78
C ASN A 70 -5.62 -5.41 -1.32
N ARG A 71 -6.07 -6.25 -0.38
CA ARG A 71 -5.61 -6.18 1.02
C ARG A 71 -4.32 -7.00 1.12
N LEU A 72 -3.20 -6.34 1.42
CA LEU A 72 -2.01 -7.03 1.92
C LEU A 72 -2.44 -7.76 3.20
N ARG A 73 -2.32 -9.09 3.18
CA ARG A 73 -2.75 -9.99 4.24
C ARG A 73 -1.54 -10.56 4.95
#